data_AF-A0AA49IGF2-F1
#
_entry.id   AF-A0AA49IGF2-F1
#
_cell.length_a   1.000
_cell.length_b   1.000
_cell.length_c   1.000
_cell.angle_alpha   90.00
_cell.angle_beta   90.00
_cell.angle_gamma   90.00
#
_symmetry.space_group_name_H-M   'P 1'
#
loop_
_entity.id
_entity.type
_entity.pdbx_description
1 polymer ?
#
loop_
_entity_poly.entity_id
_entity_poly.type
_entity_poly.pdbx_seq_one_letter_code
_entity_poly.pdbx_strand_id
1 'polypeptide(L)'
;MAKKAFCQSCGMPIADDSYKGTEANGEFSTDYCIYCYMQGRFVQPELTFDEMVEIGRKGLDNNPMPKMQKWLFKKLYPMQLKGLKRWKN
;
A
#
# COMPACT_ATOMS: atom_id res chain seq x y z
N MET A 1 -13.09 -17.68 3.99
CA MET A 1 -12.58 -16.41 4.57
C MET A 1 -11.74 -15.73 3.52
N ALA A 2 -12.11 -14.53 3.06
CA ALA A 2 -11.30 -13.81 2.07
C ALA A 2 -9.94 -13.50 2.71
N LYS A 3 -8.87 -14.05 2.15
CA LYS A 3 -7.49 -13.74 2.53
C LYS A 3 -7.32 -12.24 2.34
N LYS A 4 -7.27 -11.45 3.43
CA LYS A 4 -7.04 -10.00 3.35
C LYS A 4 -5.72 -9.78 2.61
N ALA A 5 -5.82 -9.36 1.34
CA ALA A 5 -4.67 -9.07 0.53
C ALA A 5 -4.17 -7.68 0.94
N PHE A 6 -2.88 -7.55 1.21
CA PHE A 6 -2.25 -6.27 1.46
C PHE A 6 -1.52 -5.85 0.18
N CYS A 7 -1.67 -4.58 -0.19
CA CYS A 7 -0.97 -4.01 -1.32
C CYS A 7 0.55 -4.16 -1.14
N GLN A 8 1.21 -4.80 -2.09
CA GLN A 8 2.64 -5.07 -2.10
C GLN A 8 3.49 -3.84 -2.49
N SER A 9 2.88 -2.65 -2.51
CA SER A 9 3.55 -1.35 -2.68
C SER A 9 3.35 -0.45 -1.45
N CYS A 10 2.13 -0.24 -0.98
CA CYS A 10 1.86 0.68 0.14
C CYS A 10 1.48 0.00 1.46
N GLY A 11 1.33 -1.33 1.49
CA GLY A 11 0.94 -2.06 2.70
C GLY A 11 -0.51 -1.86 3.14
N MET A 12 -1.32 -1.14 2.35
CA MET A 12 -2.74 -0.91 2.63
C MET A 12 -3.55 -2.20 2.39
N PRO A 13 -4.51 -2.55 3.25
CA PRO A 13 -5.43 -3.66 2.98
C PRO A 13 -6.28 -3.38 1.74
N ILE A 14 -6.45 -4.40 0.90
CA ILE A 14 -7.35 -4.40 -0.26
C ILE A 14 -8.63 -5.09 0.20
N ALA A 15 -9.68 -4.30 0.42
CA ALA A 15 -10.94 -4.79 0.99
C ALA A 15 -11.78 -5.57 -0.02
N ASP A 16 -11.83 -5.09 -1.26
CA ASP A 16 -12.62 -5.62 -2.36
C ASP A 16 -12.03 -5.19 -3.71
N ASP A 17 -12.67 -5.63 -4.79
CA ASP A 17 -12.22 -5.41 -6.18
C ASP A 17 -12.14 -3.94 -6.57
N SER A 18 -12.93 -3.04 -5.96
CA SER A 18 -12.85 -1.60 -6.24
C SER A 18 -11.52 -0.98 -5.81
N TYR A 19 -10.79 -1.66 -4.91
CA TYR A 19 -9.46 -1.24 -4.47
C TYR A 19 -8.32 -1.95 -5.20
N LYS A 20 -8.59 -2.92 -6.09
CA LYS A 20 -7.56 -3.65 -6.83
C LYS A 20 -7.06 -2.86 -8.04
N GLY A 21 -5.74 -2.77 -8.15
CA GLY A 21 -5.09 -2.23 -9.35
C GLY A 21 -5.41 -3.06 -10.59
N THR A 22 -4.91 -2.63 -11.74
CA THR A 22 -5.12 -3.35 -13.01
C THR A 22 -3.80 -3.75 -13.66
N GLU A 23 -3.76 -4.97 -14.17
CA GLU A 23 -2.68 -5.50 -15.00
C GLU A 23 -2.76 -4.89 -16.42
N ALA A 24 -1.74 -5.10 -17.26
CA ALA A 24 -1.69 -4.54 -18.61
C ALA A 24 -2.82 -5.07 -19.53
N ASN A 25 -3.33 -6.27 -19.25
CA ASN A 25 -4.45 -6.89 -19.95
C ASN A 25 -5.84 -6.43 -19.44
N GLY A 26 -5.88 -5.54 -18.44
CA GLY A 26 -7.11 -5.04 -17.84
C GLY A 26 -7.69 -5.91 -16.71
N GLU A 27 -7.07 -7.04 -16.39
CA GLU A 27 -7.46 -7.87 -15.24
C GLU A 27 -7.09 -7.20 -13.92
N PHE A 28 -7.77 -7.57 -12.82
CA PHE A 28 -7.44 -7.07 -11.50
C PHE A 28 -6.12 -7.64 -10.98
N SER A 29 -5.29 -6.74 -10.45
CA SER A 29 -4.06 -7.12 -9.78
C SER A 29 -4.36 -7.87 -8.49
N THR A 30 -3.60 -8.93 -8.26
CA THR A 30 -3.67 -9.72 -7.02
C THR A 30 -2.77 -9.14 -5.92
N ASP A 31 -1.81 -8.29 -6.28
CA ASP A 31 -0.77 -7.79 -5.40
C ASP A 31 -0.91 -6.30 -5.08
N TYR A 32 -1.45 -5.50 -5.99
CA TYR A 32 -1.40 -4.04 -5.89
C TYR A 32 -2.79 -3.41 -5.87
N CYS A 33 -2.91 -2.28 -5.17
CA CYS A 33 -4.14 -1.50 -5.14
C CYS A 33 -4.20 -0.45 -6.27
N ILE A 34 -5.40 0.07 -6.56
CA ILE A 34 -5.63 1.10 -7.60
C ILE A 34 -4.77 2.34 -7.45
N TYR A 35 -4.40 2.71 -6.22
CA TYR A 35 -3.61 3.91 -5.96
C TYR A 35 -2.12 3.70 -6.25
N CYS A 36 -1.67 2.45 -6.26
CA CYS A 36 -0.26 2.12 -6.49
C CYS A 36 -0.01 1.68 -7.93
N TYR A 37 -0.93 0.94 -8.54
CA TYR A 37 -0.68 0.23 -9.80
C TYR A 37 -1.92 0.18 -10.68
N MET A 38 -1.77 0.62 -11.93
CA MET A 38 -2.85 0.67 -12.92
C MET A 38 -2.30 0.37 -14.30
N GLN A 39 -3.04 -0.40 -15.10
CA GLN A 39 -2.71 -0.73 -16.49
C GLN A 39 -1.30 -1.30 -16.64
N GLY A 40 -0.87 -2.17 -15.72
CA GLY A 40 0.43 -2.80 -15.81
C GLY A 40 1.62 -1.96 -15.32
N ARG A 41 1.38 -0.76 -14.77
CA ARG A 41 2.44 0.15 -14.32
C ARG A 41 2.15 0.79 -12.95
N PHE A 42 3.21 1.11 -12.22
CA PHE A 42 3.07 1.92 -11.01
C PHE A 42 2.61 3.33 -11.38
N VAL A 43 1.63 3.84 -10.64
CA VAL A 43 1.09 5.20 -10.84
C VAL A 43 2.16 6.26 -10.59
N GLN A 44 3.08 5.98 -9.66
CA GLN A 44 4.25 6.80 -9.36
C GLN A 44 5.49 5.91 -9.44
N PRO A 45 6.10 5.75 -10.62
CA PRO A 45 7.25 4.85 -10.81
C PRO A 45 8.50 5.34 -10.06
N GLU A 46 8.74 6.65 -10.06
CA GLU A 46 9.88 7.29 -9.40
C GLU A 46 9.71 7.45 -7.89
N LEU A 47 8.56 7.06 -7.33
CA LEU A 47 8.31 7.19 -5.89
C LEU A 47 9.30 6.32 -5.11
N THR A 48 10.04 6.98 -4.23
CA THR A 48 11.06 6.36 -3.38
C THR A 48 10.44 5.73 -2.13
N PHE A 49 11.24 4.89 -1.46
CA PHE A 49 10.84 4.26 -0.21
C PHE A 49 10.47 5.29 0.87
N ASP A 50 11.30 6.33 1.04
CA ASP A 50 11.11 7.36 2.08
C ASP A 50 9.87 8.22 1.79
N GLU A 51 9.61 8.53 0.52
CA GLU A 51 8.37 9.22 0.13
C GLU A 51 7.14 8.35 0.41
N MET A 52 7.19 7.03 0.14
CA MET A 52 6.09 6.13 0.48
C MET A 52 5.88 6.05 2.00
N VAL A 53 6.95 6.02 2.81
CA VAL A 53 6.86 6.08 4.28
C VAL A 53 6.09 7.34 4.71
N GLU A 54 6.41 8.48 4.13
CA GLU A 54 5.76 9.75 4.47
C GLU A 54 4.29 9.79 4.03
N ILE A 55 3.97 9.29 2.83
CA ILE A 55 2.59 9.16 2.34
C ILE A 55 1.76 8.31 3.31
N GLY A 56 2.24 7.13 3.70
CA GLY A 56 1.50 6.27 4.60
C GLY A 56 1.38 6.84 6.01
N ARG A 57 2.39 7.55 6.51
CA ARG A 57 2.31 8.28 7.79
C ARG A 57 1.22 9.35 7.77
N LYS A 58 1.13 10.15 6.69
CA LYS A 58 0.04 11.13 6.50
C LYS A 58 -1.32 10.44 6.41
N GLY A 59 -1.40 9.30 5.71
CA GLY A 59 -2.62 8.49 5.66
C GLY A 59 -3.10 8.01 7.04
N LEU A 60 -2.17 7.58 7.90
CA LEU A 60 -2.47 7.16 9.28
C LEU A 60 -2.95 8.32 10.17
N ASP A 61 -2.48 9.54 9.93
CA ASP A 61 -2.93 10.72 10.68
C ASP A 61 -4.41 11.03 10.42
N ASN A 62 -4.87 10.79 9.19
CA ASN A 62 -6.26 11.04 8.77
C ASN A 62 -7.24 9.93 9.18
N ASN A 63 -6.75 8.81 9.72
CA ASN A 63 -7.59 7.69 10.12
C ASN A 63 -8.22 7.93 11.51
N PRO A 64 -9.50 7.57 11.79
CA PRO A 64 -10.11 7.69 13.11
C PRO A 64 -9.61 6.61 14.09
N MET A 65 -8.31 6.63 14.41
CA MET A 65 -7.66 5.74 15.39
C MET A 65 -7.18 6.50 16.64
N PRO A 66 -7.09 5.82 17.80
CA PRO A 66 -6.45 6.36 19.00
C PRO A 66 -5.00 6.79 18.75
N LYS A 67 -4.56 7.88 19.40
CA LYS A 67 -3.21 8.47 19.21
C LYS A 67 -2.07 7.46 19.44
N MET A 68 -2.19 6.61 20.46
CA MET A 68 -1.19 5.58 20.76
C MET A 68 -1.05 4.57 19.62
N GLN A 69 -2.18 4.15 19.05
CA GLN A 69 -2.21 3.21 17.93
C GLN A 69 -1.66 3.84 16.65
N LYS A 70 -2.00 5.11 16.35
CA LYS A 70 -1.40 5.87 15.25
C LYS A 70 0.11 5.92 15.38
N TRP A 71 0.61 6.29 16.56
CA TRP A 71 2.04 6.37 16.82
C TRP A 71 2.75 5.04 16.59
N LEU A 72 2.18 3.94 17.11
CA LEU A 72 2.72 2.59 16.92
C LEU A 72 2.75 2.21 15.43
N PHE A 73 1.66 2.40 14.69
CA PHE A 73 1.63 2.08 13.26
C PHE A 73 2.60 2.94 12.45
N LYS A 74 2.70 4.25 12.72
CA LYS A 74 3.67 5.13 12.04
C LYS A 74 5.12 4.71 12.29
N LYS A 75 5.42 4.11 13.44
CA LYS A 75 6.74 3.54 13.76
C LYS A 75 6.99 2.20 13.08
N LEU A 76 5.99 1.34 12.99
CA LEU A 76 6.10 0.02 12.36
C LEU A 76 6.01 0.06 10.82
N TYR A 77 5.42 1.12 10.27
CA TYR A 77 5.13 1.23 8.84
C TYR A 77 6.37 1.08 7.94
N PRO A 78 7.53 1.71 8.22
CA PRO A 78 8.74 1.47 7.42
C PRO A 78 9.20 -0.01 7.47
N MET A 79 9.09 -0.67 8.62
CA MET A 79 9.43 -2.09 8.76
C MET A 79 8.48 -2.96 7.94
N GLN A 80 7.19 -2.64 7.92
CA GLN A 80 6.20 -3.30 7.05
C GLN A 80 6.54 -3.12 5.57
N LEU A 81 6.86 -1.89 5.13
CA LEU A 81 7.17 -1.60 3.74
C LEU A 81 8.38 -2.40 3.23
N LYS A 82 9.43 -2.55 4.03
CA LYS A 82 10.62 -3.38 3.68
C LYS A 82 10.28 -4.83 3.33
N GLY A 83 9.14 -5.35 3.81
CA GLY A 83 8.69 -6.71 3.52
C GLY A 83 7.91 -6.86 2.22
N LEU A 84 7.55 -5.78 1.54
CA LEU A 84 6.67 -5.78 0.37
C LEU A 84 7.46 -5.92 -0.93
N LYS A 85 6.84 -6.56 -1.95
CA LYS A 85 7.50 -6.85 -3.24
C LYS A 85 8.16 -5.64 -3.90
N ARG A 86 7.53 -4.45 -3.84
CA ARG A 86 8.09 -3.23 -4.44
C ARG A 86 9.41 -2.79 -3.81
N TRP A 87 9.61 -3.07 -2.52
CA TRP A 87 10.73 -2.54 -1.73
C TRP A 87 11.70 -3.62 -1.27
N LYS A 88 11.47 -4.87 -1.68
CA LYS A 88 12.41 -5.96 -1.50
C LYS A 88 13.45 -5.89 -2.62
N ASN A 89 14.67 -5.50 -2.25
CA ASN A 89 15.88 -5.86 -2.98
C ASN A 89 16.34 -7.22 -2.49
#